data_AF-B7PB32-F1
#
_entry.id   AF-B7PB32-F1
#
_cell.length_a   1.000
_cell.length_b   1.000
_cell.length_c   1.000
_cell.angle_alpha   90.00
_cell.angle_beta   90.00
_cell.angle_gamma   90.00
#
_symmetry.space_group_name_H-M   'P 1'
#
loop_
_entity.id
_entity.type
_entity.pdbx_description
1 polymer ?
#
loop_
_entity_poly.entity_id
_entity_poly.type
_entity_poly.pdbx_seq_one_letter_code
_entity_poly.pdbx_strand_id
1 'polypeptide(L)'
;MLYTQAASSRGDGEAKLEALKSEIGWHTIRTQPVDPSDVNYDGIVKYMATEHRHDEAEVRYMERGSLYFDARDRQDRWVRVKVGPGDHLVLAPNTYHRFITTQPPVRHHFQ
;
A
#
# COMPACT_ATOMS: atom_id res chain seq x y z
N MET A 1 -12.95 -5.80 6.58
CA MET A 1 -12.37 -7.03 5.99
C MET A 1 -11.21 -6.59 5.12
N LEU A 2 -10.00 -7.09 5.38
CA LEU A 2 -8.86 -6.88 4.51
C LEU A 2 -8.89 -7.96 3.43
N TYR A 3 -8.83 -7.57 2.17
CA TYR A 3 -8.67 -8.51 1.06
C TYR A 3 -7.43 -8.13 0.26
N THR A 4 -6.55 -9.12 0.08
CA THR A 4 -5.31 -8.96 -0.69
C THR A 4 -5.35 -9.89 -1.88
N GLN A 5 -5.23 -9.35 -3.09
CA GLN A 5 -5.07 -10.18 -4.29
C GLN A 5 -3.61 -10.15 -4.72
N ALA A 6 -2.94 -11.28 -4.57
CA ALA A 6 -1.66 -11.49 -5.22
C ALA A 6 -1.90 -11.58 -6.74
N ALA A 7 -1.10 -10.84 -7.51
CA ALA A 7 -1.15 -10.94 -8.96
C ALA A 7 -0.16 -12.00 -9.46
N SER A 8 -0.58 -12.77 -10.46
CA SER A 8 0.28 -13.75 -11.13
C SER A 8 1.27 -13.11 -12.11
N SER A 9 0.96 -11.89 -12.56
CA SER A 9 1.79 -11.04 -13.40
C SER A 9 1.31 -9.60 -13.32
N ARG A 10 2.08 -8.64 -13.84
CA ARG A 10 1.64 -7.25 -13.95
C ARG A 10 0.37 -7.10 -14.81
N GLY A 11 0.29 -7.81 -15.93
CA GLY A 11 -0.89 -7.78 -16.80
C GLY A 11 -2.15 -8.34 -16.12
N ASP A 12 -2.01 -9.40 -15.32
CA ASP A 12 -3.09 -9.94 -14.48
C ASP A 12 -3.52 -8.91 -13.42
N GLY A 13 -2.55 -8.22 -12.81
CA GLY A 13 -2.83 -7.13 -11.88
C GLY A 13 -3.62 -5.99 -12.54
N GLU A 14 -3.17 -5.49 -13.68
CA GLU A 14 -3.85 -4.42 -14.42
C GLU A 14 -5.27 -4.83 -14.84
N ALA A 15 -5.48 -6.07 -15.30
CA ALA A 15 -6.81 -6.58 -15.64
C ALA A 15 -7.75 -6.62 -14.42
N LYS A 16 -7.26 -7.08 -13.26
CA LYS A 16 -8.01 -7.09 -12.00
C LYS A 16 -8.34 -5.68 -11.52
N LEU A 17 -7.43 -4.73 -11.69
CA LEU A 17 -7.66 -3.33 -11.35
C LEU A 17 -8.82 -2.74 -12.15
N GLU A 18 -8.85 -2.98 -13.47
CA GLU A 18 -9.92 -2.50 -14.35
C GLU A 18 -11.28 -3.14 -13.99
N ALA A 19 -11.30 -4.44 -13.70
CA ALA A 19 -12.50 -5.12 -13.24
C ALA A 19 -13.01 -4.52 -11.93
N LEU A 20 -12.13 -4.29 -10.95
CA LEU A 20 -12.48 -3.73 -9.66
C LEU A 20 -13.02 -2.30 -9.78
N LYS A 21 -12.40 -1.45 -10.62
CA LYS A 21 -12.89 -0.09 -10.90
C LYS A 21 -14.32 -0.10 -11.44
N SER A 22 -14.63 -1.02 -12.35
CA SER A 22 -15.95 -1.17 -12.93
C SER A 22 -16.98 -1.67 -11.92
N GLU A 23 -16.60 -2.59 -11.03
CA GLU A 23 -17.50 -3.17 -10.02
C GLU A 23 -17.90 -2.16 -8.95
N ILE A 24 -16.93 -1.43 -8.39
CA ILE A 24 -17.16 -0.56 -7.23
C ILE A 24 -17.53 0.88 -7.62
N GLY A 25 -17.55 1.21 -8.92
CA GLY A 25 -17.85 2.56 -9.41
C GLY A 25 -16.84 3.59 -8.91
N TRP A 26 -15.55 3.26 -8.93
CA TRP A 26 -14.52 4.13 -8.34
C TRP A 26 -14.13 5.25 -9.29
N HIS A 27 -13.96 6.47 -8.76
CA HIS A 27 -13.81 7.67 -9.61
C HIS A 27 -12.56 8.50 -9.34
N THR A 28 -11.77 8.19 -8.30
CA THR A 28 -10.57 8.96 -7.96
C THR A 28 -9.37 8.05 -7.79
N ILE A 29 -8.32 8.32 -8.57
CA ILE A 29 -7.02 7.64 -8.47
C ILE A 29 -6.01 8.68 -7.99
N ARG A 30 -5.24 8.33 -6.96
CA ARG A 30 -4.04 9.10 -6.57
C ARG A 30 -2.84 8.17 -6.63
N THR A 31 -1.81 8.59 -7.34
CA THR A 31 -0.50 7.93 -7.33
C THR A 31 0.35 8.57 -6.25
N GLN A 32 0.83 7.77 -5.30
CA GLN A 32 1.75 8.22 -4.25
C GLN A 32 3.12 7.60 -4.50
N PRO A 33 4.05 8.29 -5.20
CA PRO A 33 5.43 7.84 -5.25
C PRO A 33 6.06 7.96 -3.86
N VAL A 34 6.90 6.99 -3.53
CA VAL A 34 7.77 7.01 -2.34
C VAL A 34 9.21 6.90 -2.85
N ASP A 35 9.78 8.05 -3.20
CA ASP A 35 11.08 8.16 -3.84
C ASP A 35 12.13 8.64 -2.81
N PRO A 36 13.22 7.89 -2.57
CA PRO A 36 14.30 8.31 -1.67
C PRO A 36 14.94 9.66 -2.01
N SER A 37 14.78 10.15 -3.24
CA SER A 37 15.29 11.47 -3.67
C SER A 37 14.34 12.63 -3.33
N ASP A 38 13.11 12.35 -2.90
CA ASP A 38 12.16 13.37 -2.46
C ASP A 38 12.62 14.00 -1.13
N VAL A 39 12.63 15.33 -1.06
CA VAL A 39 12.97 16.09 0.16
C VAL A 39 12.05 15.75 1.35
N ASN A 40 10.83 15.27 1.07
CA ASN A 40 9.86 14.85 2.07
C ASN A 40 9.90 13.34 2.37
N TYR A 41 10.83 12.59 1.78
CA TYR A 41 10.88 11.13 1.86
C TYR A 41 10.79 10.62 3.31
N ASP A 42 11.61 11.15 4.21
CA ASP A 42 11.61 10.73 5.62
C ASP A 42 10.26 10.99 6.30
N GLY A 43 9.61 12.10 5.97
CA GLY A 43 8.27 12.44 6.48
C GLY A 43 7.20 11.48 5.95
N ILE A 44 7.24 11.17 4.65
CA ILE A 44 6.32 10.24 3.99
C ILE A 44 6.48 8.84 4.57
N VAL A 45 7.72 8.32 4.63
CA VAL A 45 8.01 6.98 5.18
C VAL A 45 7.59 6.89 6.64
N LYS A 46 7.86 7.93 7.44
CA LYS A 46 7.44 7.97 8.84
C LYS A 46 5.92 7.96 9.00
N TYR A 47 5.21 8.76 8.20
CA TYR A 47 3.74 8.79 8.21
C TYR A 47 3.18 7.42 7.84
N MET A 48 3.66 6.82 6.74
CA MET A 48 3.22 5.51 6.27
C MET A 48 3.47 4.40 7.30
N ALA A 49 4.62 4.43 7.99
CA ALA A 49 4.98 3.43 8.99
C ALA A 49 4.28 3.61 10.35
N THR A 50 3.64 4.76 10.57
CA THR A 50 2.82 5.02 11.76
C THR A 50 1.45 4.37 11.57
N GLU A 51 0.91 3.71 12.60
CA GLU A 51 -0.44 3.13 12.55
C GLU A 51 -1.49 4.23 12.32
N HIS A 52 -2.34 4.05 11.30
CA HIS A 52 -3.40 4.98 10.92
C HIS A 52 -4.63 4.23 10.37
N ARG A 53 -5.70 5.00 10.10
CA ARG A 53 -6.93 4.51 9.46
C ARG A 53 -7.53 5.62 8.61
N HIS A 54 -8.37 5.22 7.66
CA HIS A 54 -9.18 6.12 6.83
C HIS A 54 -10.66 5.83 7.08
N ASP A 55 -11.50 6.86 7.03
CA ASP A 55 -12.95 6.72 7.22
C ASP A 55 -13.60 6.20 5.92
N GLU A 56 -12.97 6.41 4.77
CA GLU A 56 -13.37 5.84 3.49
C GLU A 56 -12.74 4.45 3.24
N ALA A 57 -13.32 3.72 2.29
CA ALA A 57 -12.68 2.53 1.75
C ALA A 57 -11.45 2.92 0.93
N GLU A 58 -10.40 2.12 1.01
CA GLU A 58 -9.16 2.36 0.30
C GLU A 58 -8.80 1.14 -0.56
N VAL A 59 -8.39 1.39 -1.81
CA VAL A 59 -7.76 0.38 -2.65
C VAL A 59 -6.37 0.86 -3.02
N ARG A 60 -5.37 -0.02 -2.91
CA ARG A 60 -4.00 0.25 -3.36
C ARG A 60 -3.62 -0.77 -4.42
N TYR A 61 -3.15 -0.28 -5.55
CA TYR A 61 -2.47 -1.07 -6.57
C TYR A 61 -0.98 -0.76 -6.50
N MET A 62 -0.15 -1.79 -6.40
CA MET A 62 1.29 -1.61 -6.32
C MET A 62 1.90 -1.67 -7.73
N GLU A 63 2.33 -0.52 -8.25
CA GLU A 63 2.86 -0.46 -9.61
C GLU A 63 4.32 -0.94 -9.70
N ARG A 64 5.16 -0.55 -8.72
CA ARG A 64 6.60 -0.83 -8.66
C ARG A 64 7.07 -0.90 -7.20
N GLY A 65 8.23 -1.50 -6.98
CA GLY A 65 8.83 -1.64 -5.64
C GLY A 65 8.16 -2.73 -4.81
N SER A 66 8.44 -2.78 -3.51
CA SER A 66 7.74 -3.66 -2.58
C SER A 66 7.70 -3.10 -1.16
N LEU A 67 6.65 -3.45 -0.41
CA LEU A 67 6.46 -3.02 0.98
C LEU A 67 5.89 -4.16 1.83
N TYR A 68 5.94 -3.99 3.14
CA TYR A 68 5.12 -4.73 4.08
C TYR A 68 3.90 -3.89 4.44
N PHE A 69 2.73 -4.51 4.34
CA PHE A 69 1.48 -3.98 4.84
C PHE A 69 1.14 -4.71 6.13
N ASP A 70 1.02 -3.98 7.23
CA ASP A 70 0.56 -4.50 8.50
C ASP A 70 -0.86 -4.01 8.77
N ALA A 71 -1.75 -4.90 9.21
CA ALA A 71 -3.08 -4.55 9.71
C ALA A 71 -3.42 -5.33 10.99
N ARG A 72 -4.36 -4.81 11.78
CA ARG A 72 -4.86 -5.50 12.98
C ARG A 72 -5.88 -6.58 12.61
N ASP A 73 -5.71 -7.78 13.17
CA ASP A 73 -6.73 -8.81 13.16
C ASP A 73 -7.82 -8.56 14.22
N ARG A 74 -8.78 -9.49 14.33
CA ARG A 74 -9.89 -9.38 15.29
C ARG A 74 -9.46 -9.48 16.75
N GLN A 75 -8.21 -9.88 17.02
CA GLN A 75 -7.62 -10.01 18.34
C GLN A 75 -6.59 -8.90 18.60
N ASP A 76 -6.61 -7.82 17.81
CA ASP A 76 -5.69 -6.68 17.89
C ASP A 76 -4.21 -7.05 17.67
N ARG A 77 -3.95 -8.14 16.93
CA ARG A 77 -2.60 -8.58 16.59
C ARG A 77 -2.22 -8.11 15.20
N TRP A 78 -0.94 -7.82 15.00
CA TRP A 78 -0.40 -7.49 13.68
C TRP A 78 -0.41 -8.71 12.77
N VAL A 79 -1.01 -8.56 11.59
CA VAL A 79 -0.88 -9.45 10.45
C VAL A 79 -0.10 -8.72 9.37
N ARG A 80 1.01 -9.32 8.92
CA ARG A 80 1.90 -8.76 7.91
C ARG A 80 1.70 -9.44 6.56
N VAL A 81 1.55 -8.63 5.52
CA VAL A 81 1.50 -9.06 4.12
C VAL A 81 2.62 -8.37 3.36
N LYS A 82 3.40 -9.12 2.58
CA LYS A 82 4.33 -8.53 1.61
C LYS A 82 3.57 -8.20 0.34
N VAL A 83 3.73 -6.99 -0.17
CA VAL A 83 3.04 -6.48 -1.35
C VAL A 83 4.07 -6.06 -2.38
N GLY A 84 3.92 -6.55 -3.60
CA GLY A 84 4.81 -6.29 -4.73
C GLY A 84 4.05 -5.88 -6.00
N PRO A 85 4.77 -5.69 -7.11
CA PRO A 85 4.17 -5.17 -8.34
C PRO A 85 3.02 -6.04 -8.86
N GLY A 86 1.89 -5.42 -9.17
CA GLY A 86 0.67 -6.10 -9.62
C GLY A 86 -0.34 -6.38 -8.49
N ASP A 87 0.11 -6.42 -7.24
CA ASP A 87 -0.75 -6.77 -6.11
C ASP A 87 -1.75 -5.65 -5.77
N HIS A 88 -2.89 -6.07 -5.22
CA HIS A 88 -3.94 -5.17 -4.74
C HIS A 88 -4.18 -5.36 -3.25
N LEU A 89 -4.37 -4.25 -2.55
CA LEU A 89 -4.95 -4.20 -1.22
C LEU A 89 -6.32 -3.53 -1.32
N VAL A 90 -7.34 -4.16 -0.74
CA VAL A 90 -8.66 -3.57 -0.53
C VAL A 90 -8.89 -3.50 0.97
N LEU A 91 -9.00 -2.27 1.47
CA LEU A 91 -9.16 -1.95 2.87
C LEU A 91 -10.58 -1.45 3.10
N ALA A 92 -11.27 -2.09 4.03
CA ALA A 92 -12.53 -1.55 4.53
C ALA A 92 -12.29 -0.25 5.32
N PRO A 93 -13.28 0.66 5.36
CA PRO A 93 -13.29 1.79 6.29
C PRO A 93 -12.85 1.40 7.69
N ASN A 94 -12.14 2.30 8.35
CA ASN A 94 -11.71 2.18 9.75
C ASN A 94 -10.76 1.01 10.05
N THR A 95 -10.15 0.41 9.03
CA THR A 95 -9.10 -0.61 9.24
C THR A 95 -7.83 0.06 9.76
N TYR A 96 -7.35 -0.33 10.94
CA TYR A 96 -6.04 0.09 11.45
C TYR A 96 -4.93 -0.62 10.68
N HIS A 97 -4.02 0.16 10.09
CA HIS A 97 -2.94 -0.34 9.26
C HIS A 97 -1.73 0.58 9.22
N ARG A 98 -0.64 0.07 8.63
CA ARG A 98 0.57 0.83 8.28
C ARG A 98 1.31 0.17 7.11
N PHE A 99 2.11 0.97 6.42
CA PHE A 99 2.96 0.55 5.32
C PHE A 99 4.43 0.74 5.69
N ILE A 100 5.23 -0.29 5.53
CA ILE A 100 6.66 -0.28 5.85
C ILE A 100 7.43 -0.62 4.57
N THR A 101 8.30 0.28 4.13
CA THR A 101 9.15 0.02 2.96
C THR A 101 10.05 -1.20 3.22
N THR A 102 10.20 -2.05 2.21
CA THR A 102 11.12 -3.21 2.31
C THR A 102 12.60 -2.81 2.25
N GLN A 103 12.88 -1.58 1.81
CA GLN A 103 14.21 -1.01 1.79
C GLN A 103 14.34 0.01 2.94
N PRO A 104 15.46 -0.02 3.69
CA PRO A 104 15.74 1.01 4.68
C PRO A 104 15.97 2.36 3.99
N PRO A 105 15.73 3.50 4.67
CA PRO A 105 16.05 4.82 4.16
C PRO A 105 17.53 4.86 3.76
N VAL A 106 17.80 5.15 2.48
CA VAL A 106 19.17 5.27 1.97
C VAL A 106 19.72 6.61 2.44
N ARG A 107 20.62 6.60 3.43
CA ARG A 107 21.34 7.81 3.84
C ARG A 107 22.50 8.01 2.87
N HIS A 108 22.36 8.96 1.95
CA HIS A 108 23.50 9.46 1.20
C HIS A 108 24.37 10.32 2.13
N HIS A 109 25.51 9.78 2.55
CA HIS A 109 26.58 10.56 3.14
C HIS A 109 27.42 11.15 2.00
N PHE A 110 27.29 12.44 1.76
CA PHE A 110 28.26 13.19 0.97
C PHE A 110 29.38 13.63 1.92
N GLN A 111 30.62 13.25 1.61
CA GLN A 111 31.84 13.77 2.25
C GLN A 111 32.22 15.12 1.63
#